data_AF-A0A966JD27-F1
#
_entry.id   AF-A0A966JD27-F1
#
_cell.length_a   1.000
_cell.length_b   1.000
_cell.length_c   1.000
_cell.angle_alpha   90.00
_cell.angle_beta   90.00
_cell.angle_gamma   90.00
#
_symmetry.space_group_name_H-M   'P 1'
#
loop_
_entity.id
_entity.type
_entity.pdbx_description
1 polymer ?
#
loop_
_entity_poly.entity_id
_entity_poly.type
_entity_poly.pdbx_seq_one_letter_code
_entity_poly.pdbx_strand_id
1 'polypeptide(L)'
;MSEKSTKLGKNYWRLWTAHATSNLGDGLATVAFPWLASAVTRDPFLIALITVMSRLPWLIFTLPAGVITDRFDRKKIIVAMDLAQGGLALL
;
A
#
# COMPACT_ATOMS: atom_id res chain seq x y z
N MET A 1 4.82 -32.64 -25.93
CA MET A 1 5.53 -31.72 -25.02
C MET A 1 4.59 -31.46 -23.84
N SER A 2 4.71 -32.20 -22.73
CA SER A 2 3.85 -32.01 -21.55
C SER A 2 4.60 -31.14 -20.55
N GLU A 3 4.27 -29.85 -20.50
CA GLU A 3 4.77 -28.95 -19.47
C GLU A 3 4.26 -29.43 -18.11
N LYS A 4 5.14 -30.03 -17.30
CA LYS A 4 4.85 -30.29 -15.90
C LYS A 4 4.69 -28.94 -15.21
N SER A 5 3.45 -28.59 -14.87
CA SER A 5 3.12 -27.46 -14.00
C SER A 5 3.91 -27.61 -12.69
N THR A 6 4.99 -26.84 -12.56
CA THR A 6 5.78 -26.74 -11.33
C THR A 6 4.90 -26.09 -10.28
N LYS A 7 4.38 -26.89 -9.35
CA LYS A 7 3.58 -26.38 -8.23
C LYS A 7 4.38 -25.30 -7.50
N LEU A 8 3.80 -24.10 -7.39
CA LEU A 8 4.38 -22.97 -6.69
C LEU A 8 4.71 -23.38 -5.24
N GLY A 9 5.97 -23.17 -4.83
CA GLY A 9 6.49 -23.66 -3.54
C GLY A 9 5.86 -22.99 -2.32
N LYS A 10 6.08 -23.56 -1.13
CA LYS A 10 5.52 -23.06 0.16
C LYS A 10 5.78 -21.57 0.42
N ASN A 11 6.94 -21.05 0.01
CA ASN A 11 7.29 -19.65 0.17
C ASN A 11 6.40 -18.72 -0.66
N TYR A 12 6.00 -19.14 -1.86
CA TYR A 12 5.08 -18.38 -2.70
C TYR A 12 3.72 -18.23 -2.02
N TRP A 13 3.16 -19.34 -1.52
CA TRP A 13 1.86 -19.29 -0.84
C TRP A 13 1.90 -18.43 0.43
N ARG A 14 2.98 -18.48 1.20
CA ARG A 14 3.16 -17.62 2.39
C ARG A 14 3.21 -16.14 2.03
N LEU A 15 3.95 -15.79 0.98
CA LEU A 15 4.03 -14.42 0.46
C LEU A 15 2.67 -13.97 -0.09
N TRP A 16 2.00 -14.83 -0.85
CA TRP A 16 0.70 -14.57 -1.42
C TRP A 16 -0.36 -14.32 -0.36
N THR A 17 -0.44 -15.16 0.68
CA THR A 17 -1.40 -14.96 1.79
C THR A 17 -1.11 -13.69 2.56
N ALA A 18 0.17 -13.38 2.81
CA ALA A 18 0.55 -12.15 3.50
C ALA A 18 0.11 -10.91 2.70
N HIS A 19 0.43 -10.86 1.40
CA HIS A 19 -0.01 -9.77 0.53
C HIS A 19 -1.52 -9.71 0.36
N ALA A 20 -2.21 -10.85 0.27
CA ALA A 20 -3.66 -10.87 0.16
C ALA A 20 -4.31 -10.27 1.41
N THR A 21 -3.87 -10.67 2.61
CA THR A 21 -4.39 -10.12 3.87
C THR A 21 -4.08 -8.62 4.01
N SER A 22 -2.87 -8.19 3.68
CA SER A 22 -2.51 -6.75 3.72
C SER A 22 -3.37 -5.93 2.74
N ASN A 23 -3.48 -6.36 1.48
CA ASN A 23 -4.29 -5.64 0.49
C ASN A 23 -5.78 -5.59 0.86
N LEU A 24 -6.30 -6.65 1.49
CA LEU A 24 -7.67 -6.65 2.01
C LEU A 24 -7.86 -5.63 3.13
N GLY A 25 -6.90 -5.54 4.05
CA GLY A 25 -6.89 -4.53 5.11
C GLY A 25 -6.83 -3.11 4.54
N ASP A 26 -5.92 -2.87 3.60
CA ASP A 26 -5.78 -1.58 2.92
C ASP A 26 -7.06 -1.21 2.16
N GLY A 27 -7.66 -2.15 1.43
CA GLY A 27 -8.92 -1.95 0.73
C GLY A 27 -10.07 -1.61 1.67
N LEU A 28 -10.18 -2.31 2.81
CA LEU A 28 -11.18 -2.00 3.82
C LEU A 28 -10.99 -0.58 4.40
N ALA A 29 -9.74 -0.19 4.65
CA ALA A 29 -9.42 1.14 5.16
C ALA A 29 -9.89 2.26 4.21
N THR A 30 -9.79 2.06 2.89
CA THR A 30 -10.25 3.06 1.90
C THR A 30 -11.75 3.36 1.98
N VAL A 31 -12.56 2.42 2.46
CA VAL A 31 -14.01 2.60 2.65
C VAL A 31 -14.33 3.00 4.10
N ALA A 32 -13.60 2.44 5.06
CA ALA A 32 -13.80 2.71 6.48
C ALA A 32 -13.52 4.17 6.84
N PHE A 33 -12.47 4.79 6.28
CA PHE A 33 -12.12 6.19 6.60
C PHE A 33 -13.20 7.20 6.15
N PRO A 34 -13.68 7.20 4.88
CA PRO A 34 -14.80 8.07 4.49
C PRO A 34 -16.08 7.79 5.26
N TRP A 35 -16.35 6.52 5.58
CA TRP A 35 -17.53 6.15 6.37
C TRP A 35 -17.44 6.70 7.79
N LEU A 36 -16.31 6.56 8.47
CA LEU A 36 -16.06 7.18 9.77
C LEU A 36 -16.19 8.70 9.71
N ALA A 37 -15.65 9.33 8.66
CA ALA A 37 -15.78 10.76 8.45
C ALA A 37 -17.24 11.20 8.32
N SER A 38 -18.09 10.43 7.63
CA SER A 38 -19.53 10.72 7.56
C SER A 38 -20.25 10.62 8.91
N ALA A 39 -19.72 9.83 9.85
CA ALA A 39 -20.25 9.73 11.20
C ALA A 39 -19.83 10.93 12.08
N VAL A 40 -18.66 11.52 11.78
CA VAL A 40 -18.09 12.64 12.54
C VAL A 40 -18.50 14.01 11.97
N THR A 41 -18.60 14.14 10.65
CA THR A 41 -18.98 15.37 9.94
C THR A 41 -20.07 15.13 8.91
N ARG A 42 -20.94 16.13 8.71
CA ARG A 42 -21.95 16.12 7.63
C ARG A 42 -21.52 16.91 6.40
N ASP A 43 -20.32 17.50 6.41
CA ASP A 43 -19.81 18.26 5.26
C ASP A 43 -19.29 17.31 4.17
N PRO A 44 -19.96 17.25 2.98
CA PRO A 44 -19.54 16.39 1.88
C PRO A 44 -18.15 16.75 1.33
N PHE A 45 -17.73 18.01 1.44
CA PHE A 45 -16.44 18.47 0.95
C PHE A 45 -15.29 17.84 1.76
N LEU A 46 -15.41 17.85 3.10
CA LEU A 46 -14.41 17.24 3.99
C LEU A 46 -14.32 15.72 3.80
N ILE A 47 -15.45 15.05 3.59
CA ILE A 47 -15.48 13.60 3.34
C ILE A 47 -14.80 13.27 2.00
N ALA A 48 -15.10 14.03 0.94
CA ALA A 48 -14.45 13.86 -0.36
C ALA A 48 -12.93 14.15 -0.29
N LEU A 49 -12.53 15.14 0.51
CA LEU A 49 -11.14 15.53 0.68
C LEU A 49 -10.26 14.40 1.22
N ILE A 50 -10.79 13.54 2.10
CA ILE A 50 -10.05 12.37 2.62
C ILE A 50 -9.55 11.49 1.47
N THR A 51 -10.41 11.19 0.51
CA THR A 51 -10.05 10.36 -0.65
C THR A 51 -8.97 11.03 -1.51
N VAL A 52 -9.06 12.35 -1.68
CA VAL A 52 -8.05 13.13 -2.42
C VAL A 52 -6.71 13.13 -1.67
N MET A 53 -6.73 13.40 -0.37
CA MET A 53 -5.54 13.42 0.48
C MET A 53 -4.88 12.04 0.60
N SER A 54 -5.63 10.94 0.50
CA SER A 54 -5.03 9.59 0.45
C SER A 54 -4.27 9.32 -0.85
N ARG A 55 -4.64 9.95 -1.96
CA ARG A 55 -4.00 9.76 -3.28
C ARG A 55 -2.91 10.79 -3.58
N LEU A 56 -3.02 11.97 -2.98
CA LEU A 56 -2.13 13.09 -3.22
C LEU A 56 -0.64 12.77 -2.93
N PRO A 57 -0.26 12.09 -1.83
CA PRO A 57 1.12 11.70 -1.59
C PRO A 57 1.69 10.86 -2.73
N TRP A 58 0.94 9.86 -3.21
CA TRP A 58 1.40 9.04 -4.33
C TRP A 58 1.67 9.89 -5.59
N LEU A 59 0.79 10.84 -5.89
CA LEU A 59 0.95 11.74 -7.04
C LEU A 59 2.18 12.65 -6.90
N ILE A 60 2.42 13.21 -5.71
CA ILE A 60 3.56 14.11 -5.46
C ILE A 60 4.87 13.32 -5.46
N PHE A 61 4.88 12.13 -4.87
CA PHE A 61 6.10 11.36 -4.64
C PHE A 61 6.45 10.39 -5.76
N THR A 62 5.56 10.08 -6.71
CA THR A 62 5.85 9.13 -7.80
C THR A 62 7.05 9.56 -8.66
N LEU A 63 7.12 10.84 -9.03
CA LEU A 63 8.20 11.39 -9.87
C LEU A 63 9.56 11.38 -9.16
N PRO A 64 9.71 11.94 -7.95
CA PRO A 64 10.99 11.89 -7.23
C PRO A 64 11.36 10.45 -6.80
N ALA A 65 10.37 9.60 -6.48
CA ALA A 65 10.64 8.20 -6.15
C ALA A 65 11.29 7.44 -7.32
N GLY A 66 10.87 7.71 -8.56
CA GLY A 66 11.50 7.15 -9.75
C GLY A 66 12.98 7.53 -9.86
N VAL A 67 13.28 8.83 -9.75
CA VAL A 67 14.66 9.34 -9.83
C VAL A 67 15.56 8.79 -8.72
N ILE A 68 15.03 8.65 -7.50
CA ILE A 68 15.77 8.06 -6.37
C ILE A 68 16.02 6.57 -6.63
N THR A 69 15.02 5.83 -7.10
CA THR A 69 15.14 4.39 -7.34
C THR A 69 16.16 4.07 -8.44
N ASP A 70 16.32 4.94 -9.44
CA ASP A 70 17.32 4.77 -10.50
C ASP A 70 18.76 5.06 -10.03
N ARG A 71 18.94 5.82 -8.95
CA ARG A 71 20.27 6.24 -8.46
C ARG A 71 20.82 5.41 -7.31
N PHE A 72 19.98 4.69 -6.58
CA PHE A 72 20.37 3.94 -5.39
C PHE A 72 20.08 2.44 -5.52
N ASP A 73 20.77 1.65 -4.69
CA ASP A 73 20.59 0.21 -4.60
C ASP A 73 19.13 -0.15 -4.23
N ARG A 74 18.40 -0.76 -5.17
CA ARG A 74 16.97 -1.07 -5.04
C ARG A 74 16.64 -1.89 -3.78
N LYS A 75 17.53 -2.79 -3.36
CA LYS A 75 17.36 -3.59 -2.13
C LYS A 75 17.39 -2.72 -0.86
N LYS A 76 18.24 -1.70 -0.79
CA LYS A 76 18.35 -0.82 0.37
C LYS A 76 17.12 0.08 0.48
N ILE A 77 16.60 0.57 -0.64
CA ILE A 77 15.35 1.34 -0.68
C ILE A 77 14.18 0.52 -0.15
N ILE A 78 13.99 -0.72 -0.63
CA ILE A 78 12.87 -1.57 -0.21
C ILE A 78 12.90 -1.79 1.31
N VAL A 79 14.06 -2.15 1.86
CA VAL A 79 14.19 -2.37 3.32
C VAL A 79 13.91 -1.09 4.12
N ALA A 80 14.42 0.06 3.67
CA ALA A 80 14.16 1.34 4.35
C ALA A 80 12.67 1.73 4.31
N MET A 81 11.99 1.47 3.19
CA MET A 81 10.55 1.73 3.04
C MET A 81 9.70 0.79 3.89
N ASP A 82 10.01 -0.51 3.91
CA ASP A 82 9.29 -1.47 4.75
C ASP A 82 9.44 -1.12 6.24
N LEU A 83 10.62 -0.68 6.67
CA LEU A 83 10.86 -0.22 8.04
C LEU A 83 10.12 1.09 8.36
N ALA A 84 10.14 2.05 7.44
CA ALA A 84 9.40 3.31 7.61
C ALA A 84 7.89 3.07 7.66
N GLN A 85 7.37 2.20 6.81
CA GLN A 85 5.96 1.83 6.79
C GLN A 85 5.56 1.10 8.08
N GLY A 86 6.34 0.12 8.53
CA GLY A 86 6.10 -0.56 9.80
C GLY A 86 6.16 0.39 11.00
N GLY A 87 7.12 1.33 11.00
CA GLY A 87 7.24 2.35 12.05
C GLY A 87 6.08 3.34 12.09
N LEU A 88 5.63 3.82 10.92
CA LEU A 88 4.46 4.69 10.80
C LEU A 88 3.16 3.98 11.20
N ALA A 89 3.01 2.70 10.89
CA ALA A 89 1.84 1.93 11.28
C ALA A 89 1.73 1.69 12.80
N LEU A 90 2.85 1.82 13.53
CA LEU A 90 2.90 1.66 14.99
C LEU A 90 2.69 2.97 15.76
N LEU A 91 2.61 4.11 15.06
CA LEU A 91 2.52 5.46 15.62
C LEU A 91 1.07 5.97 15.55
#